data_AF-A0A6I4P3Y2-F1
#
_entry.id   AF-A0A6I4P3Y2-F1
#
_cell.length_a   1.000
_cell.length_b   1.000
_cell.length_c   1.000
_cell.angle_alpha   90.00
_cell.angle_beta   90.00
_cell.angle_gamma   90.00
#
_symmetry.space_group_name_H-M   'P 1'
#
loop_
_entity.id
_entity.type
_entity.pdbx_description
1 polymer ?
#
loop_
_entity_poly.entity_id
_entity_poly.type
_entity_poly.pdbx_seq_one_letter_code
_entity_poly.pdbx_strand_id
1 'polypeptide(L)'
;MTERTRIQALVAVVAIAAIVVLTWFLGVQPQIAAVASTNAEHAAADALNAEQEAVLAQLEADAEHEADLRTEYDAASLSVPAGTGVPAYIDQLNELAGRTGVTITRLTVSDPIAFVPAAAAPTDAAGATDPATTAEPAAVDPGAPADLGPGNFAYLEVGMDVEGQYDQVLAFTEGLQHGGRLTLVHKIDLSKIVPGEGEPVDPVRFSGTLNGFVYSLAIADAAEPVEG
;
A
#
# COMPACT_ATOMS: atom_id res chain seq x y z
N MET A 1 -69.66 67.07 -34.48
CA MET A 1 -69.01 66.68 -33.21
C MET A 1 -68.79 65.17 -33.24
N THR A 2 -67.73 64.66 -33.87
CA THR A 2 -67.65 63.18 -34.03
C THR A 2 -66.24 62.57 -34.13
N GLU A 3 -65.19 63.31 -34.48
CA GLU A 3 -63.85 62.70 -34.64
C GLU A 3 -63.02 62.71 -33.34
N ARG A 4 -62.98 63.84 -32.62
CA ARG A 4 -62.21 63.98 -31.39
C ARG A 4 -62.63 62.99 -30.28
N THR A 5 -63.93 62.75 -30.13
CA THR A 5 -64.49 61.84 -29.13
C THR A 5 -64.17 60.37 -29.46
N ARG A 6 -64.12 60.00 -30.75
CA ARG A 6 -63.76 58.65 -31.19
C ARG A 6 -62.27 58.38 -31.01
N ILE A 7 -61.42 59.36 -31.30
CA ILE A 7 -59.97 59.26 -31.05
C ILE A 7 -59.70 59.14 -29.54
N GLN A 8 -60.38 59.93 -28.70
CA GLN A 8 -60.23 59.83 -27.25
C GLN A 8 -60.72 58.50 -26.68
N ALA A 9 -61.82 57.94 -27.20
CA ALA A 9 -62.30 56.62 -26.80
C ALA A 9 -61.33 55.49 -27.21
N LEU A 10 -60.73 55.57 -28.39
CA LEU A 10 -59.75 54.58 -28.87
C LEU A 10 -58.47 54.63 -28.03
N VAL A 11 -57.99 55.83 -27.68
CA VAL A 11 -56.86 56.01 -26.75
C VAL A 11 -57.17 55.44 -25.37
N ALA A 12 -58.39 55.64 -24.84
CA ALA A 12 -58.78 55.09 -23.54
C ALA A 12 -58.82 53.55 -23.54
N VAL A 13 -59.32 52.93 -24.62
CA VAL A 13 -59.34 51.47 -24.76
C VAL A 13 -57.91 50.91 -24.85
N VAL A 14 -57.02 51.56 -25.61
CA VAL A 14 -55.60 51.18 -25.69
C VAL A 14 -54.92 51.34 -24.33
N ALA A 15 -55.23 52.40 -23.57
CA ALA A 15 -54.68 52.60 -22.24
C ALA A 15 -55.13 51.51 -21.24
N ILE A 16 -56.42 51.11 -21.27
CA ILE A 16 -56.93 50.03 -20.43
C ILE A 16 -56.29 48.69 -20.82
N ALA A 17 -56.17 48.41 -22.12
CA ALA A 17 -55.49 47.21 -22.61
C ALA A 17 -54.02 47.18 -22.17
N ALA A 18 -53.31 48.31 -22.25
CA ALA A 18 -51.93 48.43 -21.78
C ALA A 18 -51.81 48.17 -20.27
N ILE A 19 -52.73 48.68 -19.45
CA ILE A 19 -52.73 48.44 -17.99
C ILE A 19 -52.95 46.97 -17.68
N VAL A 20 -53.87 46.29 -18.37
CA VAL A 20 -54.13 44.85 -18.16
C VAL A 20 -52.90 44.01 -18.54
N VAL A 21 -52.26 44.32 -19.68
CA VAL A 21 -51.02 43.65 -20.10
C VAL A 21 -49.89 43.90 -19.11
N LEU A 22 -49.72 45.14 -18.64
CA LEU A 22 -48.72 45.47 -17.62
C LEU A 22 -48.99 44.76 -16.29
N THR A 23 -50.25 44.63 -15.88
CA THR A 23 -50.62 43.95 -14.63
C THR A 23 -50.38 42.44 -14.71
N TRP A 24 -50.66 41.82 -15.86
CA TRP A 24 -50.37 40.40 -16.09
C TRP A 24 -48.86 40.12 -16.12
N PHE A 25 -48.10 40.95 -16.82
CA PHE A 25 -46.65 40.80 -16.97
C PHE A 25 -45.92 41.04 -15.64
N LEU A 26 -46.35 42.04 -14.85
CA LEU A 26 -45.78 42.29 -13.52
C LEU A 26 -46.21 41.28 -12.45
N GLY A 27 -47.36 40.61 -12.61
CA GLY A 27 -47.91 39.73 -11.58
C GLY A 27 -47.55 38.25 -11.76
N VAL A 28 -47.70 37.71 -12.98
CA VAL A 28 -47.71 36.26 -13.21
C VAL A 28 -46.34 35.73 -13.67
N GLN A 29 -45.66 36.47 -14.54
CA GLN A 29 -44.36 36.04 -15.07
C GLN A 29 -43.24 35.95 -14.01
N PRO A 30 -43.06 36.91 -13.08
CA PRO A 30 -42.03 36.77 -12.05
C PRO A 30 -42.30 35.60 -11.11
N GLN A 31 -43.56 35.22 -10.88
CA GLN A 31 -43.90 34.07 -10.04
C GLN A 31 -43.55 32.74 -10.70
N ILE A 32 -43.76 32.58 -12.01
CA ILE A 32 -43.36 31.36 -12.73
C ILE A 32 -41.84 31.21 -12.73
N ALA A 33 -41.10 32.31 -12.95
CA ALA A 33 -39.65 32.31 -12.87
C ALA A 33 -39.12 32.00 -11.46
N ALA A 34 -39.77 32.51 -10.41
CA ALA A 34 -39.43 32.21 -9.02
C ALA A 34 -39.65 30.71 -8.68
N VAL A 35 -40.74 30.11 -9.15
CA VAL A 35 -41.00 28.67 -8.97
C VAL A 35 -39.97 27.84 -9.74
N ALA A 36 -39.61 28.23 -10.96
CA ALA A 36 -38.58 27.55 -11.74
C ALA A 36 -37.20 27.63 -11.06
N SER A 37 -36.82 28.79 -10.51
CA SER A 37 -35.59 28.97 -9.72
C SER A 37 -35.59 28.08 -8.48
N THR A 38 -36.69 28.10 -7.72
CA THR A 38 -36.84 27.30 -6.49
C THR A 38 -36.73 25.81 -6.80
N ASN A 39 -37.40 25.32 -7.86
CA ASN A 39 -37.29 23.93 -8.28
C ASN A 39 -35.87 23.56 -8.72
N ALA A 40 -35.16 24.48 -9.39
CA ALA A 40 -33.75 24.27 -9.76
C ALA A 40 -32.83 24.23 -8.54
N GLU A 41 -33.07 25.08 -7.54
CA GLU A 41 -32.35 25.07 -6.25
C GLU A 41 -32.60 23.78 -5.47
N HIS A 42 -33.84 23.30 -5.42
CA HIS A 42 -34.19 22.01 -4.82
C HIS A 42 -33.48 20.86 -5.54
N ALA A 43 -33.56 20.79 -6.87
CA ALA A 43 -32.88 19.75 -7.63
C ALA A 43 -31.36 19.77 -7.45
N ALA A 44 -30.77 20.96 -7.33
CA ALA A 44 -29.33 21.11 -7.05
C ALA A 44 -28.98 20.66 -5.62
N ALA A 45 -29.81 20.98 -4.63
CA ALA A 45 -29.63 20.53 -3.26
C ALA A 45 -29.77 19.01 -3.13
N ASP A 46 -30.76 18.41 -3.80
CA ASP A 46 -30.96 16.96 -3.82
C ASP A 46 -29.77 16.25 -4.48
N ALA A 47 -29.24 16.78 -5.58
CA ALA A 47 -28.05 16.24 -6.23
C ALA A 47 -26.81 16.32 -5.32
N LEU A 48 -26.63 17.43 -4.61
CA LEU A 48 -25.52 17.60 -3.67
C LEU A 48 -25.65 16.66 -2.47
N ASN A 49 -26.86 16.48 -1.93
CA ASN A 49 -27.12 15.54 -0.84
C ASN A 49 -26.83 14.09 -1.28
N ALA A 50 -27.26 13.71 -2.49
CA ALA A 50 -26.98 12.37 -3.03
C ALA A 50 -25.48 12.12 -3.23
N GLU A 51 -24.72 13.12 -3.68
CA GLU A 51 -23.26 13.03 -3.78
C GLU A 51 -22.61 12.87 -2.39
N GLN A 52 -23.05 13.66 -1.41
CA GLN A 52 -22.55 13.57 -0.04
C GLN A 52 -22.88 12.23 0.62
N GLU A 53 -24.08 11.69 0.40
CA GLU A 53 -24.47 10.36 0.87
C GLU A 53 -23.61 9.26 0.23
N ALA A 54 -23.29 9.38 -1.06
CA ALA A 54 -22.39 8.44 -1.74
C ALA A 54 -20.97 8.49 -1.18
N VAL A 55 -20.45 9.70 -0.89
CA VAL A 55 -19.15 9.88 -0.23
C VAL A 55 -19.17 9.27 1.17
N LEU A 56 -20.22 9.51 1.97
CA LEU A 56 -20.33 8.92 3.30
C LEU A 56 -20.40 7.39 3.26
N ALA A 57 -21.17 6.82 2.34
CA ALA A 57 -21.24 5.37 2.14
C ALA A 57 -19.88 4.77 1.73
N GLN A 58 -19.12 5.48 0.89
CA GLN A 58 -17.76 5.07 0.54
C GLN A 58 -16.81 5.14 1.74
N LEU A 59 -16.86 6.22 2.52
CA LEU A 59 -16.03 6.36 3.72
C LEU A 59 -16.35 5.29 4.78
N GLU A 60 -17.62 4.91 4.92
CA GLU A 60 -18.04 3.84 5.82
C GLU A 60 -17.51 2.47 5.33
N ALA A 61 -17.62 2.19 4.03
CA ALA A 61 -17.04 0.98 3.43
C ALA A 61 -15.50 0.93 3.53
N ASP A 62 -14.82 2.07 3.39
CA ASP A 62 -13.36 2.16 3.56
C ASP A 62 -12.97 1.93 5.03
N ALA A 63 -13.78 2.40 5.98
CA ALA A 63 -13.56 2.17 7.42
C ALA A 63 -13.82 0.70 7.81
N GLU A 64 -14.78 0.02 7.18
CA GLU A 64 -15.02 -1.42 7.41
C GLU A 64 -13.79 -2.27 7.04
N HIS A 65 -13.12 -1.94 5.93
CA HIS A 65 -11.91 -2.65 5.49
C HIS A 65 -10.64 -2.27 6.25
N GLU A 66 -10.67 -1.20 7.08
CA GLU A 66 -9.50 -0.72 7.81
C GLU A 66 -8.94 -1.78 8.79
N ALA A 67 -9.81 -2.56 9.41
CA ALA A 67 -9.42 -3.62 10.34
C ALA A 67 -8.76 -4.82 9.63
N ASP A 68 -9.30 -5.21 8.47
CA ASP A 68 -8.75 -6.28 7.65
C ASP A 68 -7.38 -5.88 7.08
N LEU A 69 -7.27 -4.65 6.54
CA LEU A 69 -6.01 -4.09 6.05
C LEU A 69 -4.96 -3.95 7.16
N ARG A 70 -5.36 -3.60 8.39
CA ARG A 70 -4.43 -3.61 9.55
C ARG A 70 -3.98 -5.01 9.91
N THR A 71 -4.87 -5.99 9.86
CA THR A 71 -4.53 -7.39 10.15
C THR A 71 -3.55 -7.93 9.11
N GLU A 72 -3.78 -7.64 7.84
CA GLU A 72 -2.87 -7.98 6.74
C GLU A 72 -1.53 -7.25 6.87
N TYR A 73 -1.55 -5.96 7.21
CA TYR A 73 -0.33 -5.18 7.47
C TYR A 73 0.45 -5.74 8.66
N ASP A 74 -0.20 -6.09 9.77
CA ASP A 74 0.47 -6.68 10.93
C ASP A 74 1.09 -8.03 10.56
N ALA A 75 0.38 -8.88 9.82
CA ALA A 75 0.93 -10.14 9.31
C ALA A 75 2.10 -9.94 8.33
N ALA A 76 2.01 -8.96 7.44
CA ALA A 76 3.06 -8.63 6.47
C ALA A 76 4.28 -7.98 7.14
N SER A 77 4.05 -7.12 8.15
CA SER A 77 5.10 -6.43 8.91
C SER A 77 5.90 -7.38 9.79
N LEU A 78 5.31 -8.50 10.24
CA LEU A 78 6.05 -9.59 10.87
C LEU A 78 7.02 -10.27 9.88
N SER A 79 6.62 -10.39 8.62
CA SER A 79 7.42 -11.02 7.56
C SER A 79 8.61 -10.15 7.14
N VAL A 80 8.43 -8.82 7.14
CA VAL A 80 9.50 -7.84 6.90
C VAL A 80 9.44 -6.70 7.93
N PRO A 81 10.07 -6.87 9.09
CA PRO A 81 10.05 -5.85 10.13
C PRO A 81 10.81 -4.58 9.73
N ALA A 82 10.36 -3.45 10.28
CA ALA A 82 11.04 -2.17 10.14
C ALA A 82 12.36 -2.18 10.93
N GLY A 83 13.46 -1.84 10.28
CA GLY A 83 14.81 -1.90 10.86
C GLY A 83 15.37 -3.32 10.98
N THR A 84 16.52 -3.46 11.65
CA THR A 84 17.27 -4.73 11.64
C THR A 84 16.57 -5.86 12.39
N GLY A 85 15.76 -5.55 13.42
CA GLY A 85 14.91 -6.53 14.11
C GLY A 85 15.65 -7.72 14.74
N VAL A 86 16.97 -7.62 14.88
CA VAL A 86 17.88 -8.71 15.26
C VAL A 86 17.57 -9.30 16.65
N PRO A 87 17.24 -8.53 17.70
CA PRO A 87 16.96 -9.09 19.02
C PRO A 87 15.76 -10.06 19.02
N ALA A 88 14.64 -9.66 18.42
CA ALA A 88 13.46 -10.52 18.30
C ALA A 88 13.72 -11.77 17.44
N TYR A 89 14.58 -11.64 16.43
CA TYR A 89 15.02 -12.77 15.62
C TYR A 89 15.91 -13.75 16.42
N ILE A 90 16.81 -13.25 17.27
CA ILE A 90 17.62 -14.09 18.17
C ILE A 90 16.72 -14.85 19.16
N ASP A 91 15.69 -14.20 19.71
CA ASP A 91 14.74 -14.85 20.61
C ASP A 91 13.99 -15.99 19.89
N GLN A 92 13.54 -15.74 18.66
CA GLN A 92 12.90 -16.76 17.82
C GLN A 92 13.85 -17.93 17.51
N LEU A 93 15.12 -17.66 17.20
CA LEU A 93 16.13 -18.69 16.96
C LEU A 93 16.38 -19.53 18.21
N ASN A 94 16.44 -18.92 19.38
CA ASN A 94 16.63 -19.62 20.66
C ASN A 94 15.42 -20.48 21.02
N GLU A 95 14.20 -20.00 20.79
CA GLU A 95 12.98 -20.79 21.00
C GLU A 95 12.93 -21.99 20.04
N LEU A 96 13.27 -21.77 18.77
CA LEU A 96 13.33 -22.83 17.76
C LEU A 96 14.39 -23.88 18.11
N ALA A 97 15.58 -23.45 18.51
CA ALA A 97 16.66 -24.31 18.97
C ALA A 97 16.25 -25.15 20.19
N GLY A 98 15.57 -24.54 21.17
CA GLY A 98 15.03 -25.21 22.34
C GLY A 98 13.98 -26.28 21.99
N ARG A 99 13.11 -26.00 21.00
CA ARG A 99 12.08 -26.94 20.54
C ARG A 99 12.65 -28.13 19.76
N THR A 100 13.66 -27.91 18.92
CA THR A 100 14.24 -28.97 18.08
C THR A 100 15.37 -29.72 18.79
N GLY A 101 15.87 -29.21 19.92
CA GLY A 101 16.98 -29.79 20.67
C GLY A 101 18.34 -29.55 20.01
N VAL A 102 18.45 -28.50 19.20
CA VAL A 102 19.69 -28.05 18.56
C VAL A 102 20.37 -27.01 19.45
N THR A 103 21.69 -27.01 19.49
CA THR A 103 22.47 -25.96 20.18
C THR A 103 23.08 -25.02 19.15
N ILE A 104 22.81 -23.72 19.25
CA ILE A 104 23.47 -22.69 18.44
C ILE A 104 24.79 -22.32 19.12
N THR A 105 25.91 -22.57 18.46
CA THR A 105 27.25 -22.33 19.01
C THR A 105 27.85 -21.02 18.54
N ARG A 106 27.44 -20.54 17.37
CA ARG A 106 27.81 -19.22 16.84
C ARG A 106 26.66 -18.63 16.06
N LEU A 107 26.48 -17.33 16.21
CA LEU A 107 25.62 -16.51 15.37
C LEU A 107 26.40 -15.28 14.93
N THR A 108 26.44 -15.04 13.62
CA THR A 108 27.02 -13.85 13.01
C THR A 108 25.95 -13.19 12.15
N VAL A 109 25.75 -11.90 12.37
CA VAL A 109 24.84 -11.07 11.58
C VAL A 109 25.68 -9.96 10.96
N SER A 110 25.66 -9.87 9.64
CA SER A 110 26.35 -8.82 8.88
C SER A 110 25.58 -7.50 8.92
N ASP A 111 26.26 -6.40 8.61
CA ASP A 111 25.62 -5.09 8.43
C ASP A 111 24.60 -5.13 7.28
N PRO A 112 23.52 -4.33 7.37
CA PRO A 112 22.48 -4.31 6.34
C PRO A 112 23.04 -3.84 5.00
N ILE A 113 22.86 -4.66 3.97
CA ILE A 113 23.23 -4.34 2.59
C ILE A 113 21.98 -3.87 1.85
N ALA A 114 22.06 -2.69 1.24
CA ALA A 114 20.98 -2.12 0.46
C ALA A 114 20.62 -3.04 -0.72
N PHE A 115 19.33 -3.29 -0.91
CA PHE A 115 18.85 -4.08 -2.03
C PHE A 115 18.92 -3.26 -3.31
N VAL A 116 19.64 -3.79 -4.30
CA VAL A 116 19.67 -3.23 -5.65
C VAL A 116 18.84 -4.16 -6.53
N PRO A 117 17.64 -3.75 -6.96
CA PRO A 117 16.88 -4.54 -7.92
C PRO A 117 17.73 -4.74 -9.17
N ALA A 118 17.78 -5.96 -9.69
CA ALA A 118 18.38 -6.21 -10.99
C ALA A 118 17.64 -5.34 -12.01
N ALA A 119 18.38 -4.53 -12.78
CA ALA A 119 17.80 -3.71 -13.83
C ALA A 119 16.91 -4.61 -14.69
N ALA A 120 15.61 -4.29 -14.78
CA ALA A 120 14.70 -5.01 -15.64
C ALA A 120 15.35 -5.06 -17.04
N ALA A 121 15.53 -6.27 -17.57
CA ALA A 121 15.98 -6.43 -18.94
C ALA A 121 15.03 -5.59 -19.81
N PRO A 122 15.56 -4.78 -20.76
CA PRO A 122 14.69 -4.00 -21.62
C PRO A 122 13.72 -4.96 -22.29
N THR A 123 12.44 -4.80 -22.00
CA THR A 123 11.37 -5.47 -22.74
C THR A 123 11.57 -5.06 -24.19
N ASP A 124 11.96 -5.99 -25.05
CA ASP A 124 12.07 -5.74 -26.48
C ASP A 124 10.72 -5.20 -26.96
N ALA A 125 10.66 -3.89 -27.18
CA ALA A 125 9.58 -3.23 -27.89
C ALA A 125 9.70 -3.61 -29.36
N ALA A 126 9.30 -4.84 -29.68
CA ALA A 126 9.08 -5.26 -31.05
C ALA A 126 7.83 -4.56 -31.60
N GLY A 127 8.06 -3.43 -32.27
CA GLY A 127 7.27 -2.99 -33.41
C GLY A 127 6.08 -2.07 -33.13
N ALA A 128 6.28 -0.77 -33.33
CA ALA A 128 5.45 0.06 -34.22
C ALA A 128 6.09 1.45 -34.36
N THR A 129 6.64 1.73 -35.54
CA THR A 129 6.93 3.10 -35.98
C THR A 129 5.61 3.82 -36.23
N ASP A 130 5.21 4.72 -35.32
CA ASP A 130 4.31 5.83 -35.65
C ASP A 130 4.73 7.08 -34.85
N PRO A 131 5.23 8.15 -35.49
CA PRO A 131 5.74 9.32 -34.80
C PRO A 131 4.63 10.37 -34.61
N ALA A 132 3.71 10.16 -33.68
CA ALA A 132 2.88 11.24 -33.12
C ALA A 132 2.05 10.76 -31.92
N THR A 133 2.63 10.65 -30.74
CA THR A 133 1.88 10.80 -29.49
C THR A 133 2.83 11.39 -28.46
N THR A 134 2.54 12.62 -28.04
CA THR A 134 3.09 13.22 -26.83
C THR A 134 2.84 12.25 -25.68
N ALA A 135 3.91 11.75 -25.06
CA ALA A 135 3.82 10.88 -23.90
C ALA A 135 3.09 11.64 -22.77
N GLU A 136 1.88 11.20 -22.48
CA GLU A 136 1.15 11.58 -21.26
C GLU A 136 1.92 11.00 -20.06
N PRO A 137 2.06 11.74 -18.94
CA PRO A 137 2.74 11.20 -17.77
C PRO A 137 1.95 9.98 -17.30
N ALA A 138 2.64 8.83 -17.20
CA ALA A 138 2.03 7.63 -16.63
C ALA A 138 1.54 7.97 -15.21
N ALA A 139 0.25 7.82 -14.99
CA ALA A 139 -0.34 7.92 -13.67
C ALA A 139 0.33 6.86 -12.77
N VAL A 140 0.96 7.32 -11.69
CA VAL A 140 1.46 6.45 -10.63
C VAL A 140 0.25 5.76 -10.00
N ASP A 141 0.19 4.44 -10.14
CA ASP A 141 -0.77 3.59 -9.44
C ASP A 141 -0.48 3.65 -7.93
N PRO A 142 -1.38 4.19 -7.10
CA PRO A 142 -1.17 4.29 -5.66
C PRO A 142 -1.18 2.92 -4.94
N GLY A 143 -1.41 1.81 -5.66
CA GLY A 143 -1.33 0.43 -5.15
C GLY A 143 -0.11 -0.37 -5.61
N ALA A 144 0.77 0.19 -6.46
CA ALA A 144 2.00 -0.50 -6.83
C ALA A 144 2.94 -0.57 -5.60
N PRO A 145 3.57 -1.73 -5.29
CA PRO A 145 4.57 -1.77 -4.24
C PRO A 145 5.61 -0.71 -4.56
N ALA A 146 5.81 0.24 -3.64
CA ALA A 146 6.82 1.28 -3.79
C ALA A 146 8.11 0.59 -4.26
N ASP A 147 8.63 0.99 -5.43
CA ASP A 147 9.78 0.34 -6.07
C ASP A 147 10.80 -0.05 -5.00
N LEU A 148 10.96 -1.35 -4.77
CA LEU A 148 11.89 -1.86 -3.79
C LEU A 148 13.29 -1.48 -4.26
N GLY A 149 13.93 -0.60 -3.50
CA GLY A 149 15.16 0.06 -3.86
C GLY A 149 16.10 0.21 -2.67
N PRO A 150 17.31 0.73 -2.91
CA PRO A 150 18.36 0.77 -1.90
C PRO A 150 18.04 1.64 -0.68
N GLY A 151 17.03 2.53 -0.78
CA GLY A 151 16.61 3.40 0.31
C GLY A 151 15.51 2.85 1.22
N ASN A 152 14.79 1.79 0.81
CA ASN A 152 13.64 1.25 1.55
C ASN A 152 13.75 -0.26 1.84
N PHE A 153 14.68 -0.98 1.23
CA PHE A 153 14.83 -2.43 1.41
C PHE A 153 16.31 -2.81 1.59
N ALA A 154 16.59 -3.60 2.62
CA ALA A 154 17.93 -4.10 2.92
C ALA A 154 17.87 -5.58 3.31
N TYR A 155 18.95 -6.31 3.01
CA TYR A 155 19.12 -7.69 3.45
C TYR A 155 20.34 -7.80 4.36
N LEU A 156 20.24 -8.68 5.36
CA LEU A 156 21.30 -9.01 6.29
C LEU A 156 21.74 -10.44 6.00
N GLU A 157 23.03 -10.66 5.86
CA GLU A 157 23.59 -12.01 5.83
C GLU A 157 23.69 -12.55 7.25
N VAL A 158 23.11 -13.72 7.48
CA VAL A 158 23.12 -14.42 8.75
C VAL A 158 23.86 -15.73 8.57
N GLY A 159 24.96 -15.88 9.30
CA GLY A 159 25.68 -17.14 9.45
C GLY A 159 25.43 -17.72 10.84
N MET A 160 25.17 -19.02 10.92
CA MET A 160 24.99 -19.70 12.21
C MET A 160 25.64 -21.08 12.20
N ASP A 161 26.32 -21.40 13.30
CA ASP A 161 26.86 -22.72 13.57
C ASP A 161 25.95 -23.41 14.59
N VAL A 162 25.53 -24.63 14.26
CA VAL A 162 24.61 -25.43 15.07
C VAL A 162 25.14 -26.83 15.31
N GLU A 163 24.85 -27.38 16.48
CA GLU A 163 25.18 -28.75 16.85
C GLU A 163 23.92 -29.53 17.25
N GLY A 164 23.79 -30.76 16.76
CA GLY A 164 22.67 -31.63 17.10
C GLY A 164 22.75 -32.98 16.39
N GLN A 165 21.73 -33.82 16.57
CA GLN A 165 21.53 -34.99 15.72
C GLN A 165 21.01 -34.54 14.35
N TYR A 166 21.21 -35.37 13.32
CA TYR A 166 20.83 -35.04 11.95
C TYR A 166 19.37 -34.60 11.81
N ASP A 167 18.44 -35.37 12.40
CA ASP A 167 17.00 -35.09 12.34
C ASP A 167 16.64 -33.76 13.03
N GLN A 168 17.36 -33.39 14.09
CA GLN A 168 17.17 -32.14 14.83
C GLN A 168 17.63 -30.93 14.01
N VAL A 169 18.79 -31.05 13.34
CA VAL A 169 19.33 -30.01 12.45
C VAL A 169 18.43 -29.81 11.24
N LEU A 170 17.86 -30.89 10.70
CA LEU A 170 16.90 -30.81 9.60
C LEU A 170 15.60 -30.11 10.05
N ALA A 171 15.02 -30.53 11.17
CA ALA A 171 13.82 -29.90 11.74
C ALA A 171 14.04 -28.41 12.08
N PHE A 172 15.24 -28.06 12.54
CA PHE A 172 15.65 -26.67 12.77
C PHE A 172 15.70 -25.87 11.46
N THR A 173 16.29 -26.45 10.41
CA THR A 173 16.36 -25.81 9.08
C THR A 173 14.95 -25.59 8.49
N GLU A 174 14.07 -26.57 8.62
CA GLU A 174 12.68 -26.46 8.17
C GLU A 174 11.92 -25.37 8.93
N GLY A 175 12.08 -25.31 10.26
CA GLY A 175 11.50 -24.26 11.09
C GLY A 175 12.05 -22.86 10.78
N LEU A 176 13.30 -22.77 10.31
CA LEU A 176 13.90 -21.51 9.89
C LEU A 176 13.31 -21.00 8.57
N GLN A 177 12.99 -21.89 7.63
CA GLN A 177 12.36 -21.55 6.34
C GLN A 177 10.86 -21.22 6.45
N HIS A 178 10.16 -21.83 7.42
CA HIS A 178 8.74 -21.56 7.70
C HIS A 178 8.53 -20.59 8.86
N GLY A 179 9.58 -19.86 9.27
CA GLY A 179 9.52 -18.89 10.35
C GLY A 179 8.68 -17.66 10.00
N GLY A 180 8.38 -16.84 11.01
CA GLY A 180 7.60 -15.61 10.83
C GLY A 180 8.28 -14.50 10.03
N ARG A 181 9.57 -14.63 9.68
CA ARG A 181 10.34 -13.67 8.86
C ARG A 181 10.77 -14.32 7.55
N LEU A 182 10.78 -13.54 6.48
CA LEU A 182 11.37 -13.98 5.21
C LEU A 182 12.88 -14.23 5.39
N THR A 183 13.24 -15.51 5.49
CA THR A 183 14.60 -15.99 5.63
C THR A 183 14.91 -16.95 4.49
N LEU A 184 15.94 -16.65 3.70
CA LEU A 184 16.39 -17.53 2.63
C LEU A 184 17.69 -18.22 3.05
N VAL A 185 17.64 -19.52 3.33
CA VAL A 185 18.85 -20.32 3.56
C VAL A 185 19.41 -20.75 2.21
N HIS A 186 20.62 -20.30 1.88
CA HIS A 186 21.24 -20.58 0.58
C HIS A 186 22.46 -21.51 0.67
N LYS A 187 23.00 -21.75 1.88
CA LYS A 187 24.11 -22.69 2.08
C LYS A 187 23.97 -23.44 3.39
N ILE A 188 24.19 -24.76 3.34
CA ILE A 188 24.23 -25.65 4.50
C ILE A 188 25.43 -26.58 4.34
N ASP A 189 26.37 -26.52 5.27
CA ASP A 189 27.51 -27.43 5.36
C ASP A 189 27.37 -28.31 6.62
N LEU A 190 27.27 -29.64 6.48
CA LEU A 190 27.21 -30.57 7.63
C LEU A 190 28.48 -31.39 7.74
N SER A 191 29.00 -31.49 8.97
CA SER A 191 30.15 -32.34 9.32
C SER A 191 29.84 -33.17 10.55
N LYS A 192 30.25 -34.44 10.55
CA LYS A 192 30.12 -35.30 11.73
C LYS A 192 31.10 -34.86 12.81
N ILE A 193 30.62 -34.69 14.04
CA ILE A 193 31.49 -34.40 15.18
C ILE A 193 32.17 -35.69 15.58
N VAL A 194 33.51 -35.69 15.58
CA VAL A 194 34.31 -36.80 16.09
C VAL A 194 34.51 -36.56 17.60
N PRO A 195 33.99 -37.44 18.47
CA PRO A 195 34.17 -37.31 19.92
C PRO A 195 35.67 -37.40 20.28
N GLY A 196 36.09 -36.58 21.25
CA GLY A 196 37.44 -36.65 21.80
C GLY A 196 37.68 -37.94 22.59
N GLU A 197 38.95 -38.28 22.85
CA GLU A 197 39.28 -39.45 23.68
C GLU A 197 38.58 -39.36 25.05
N GLY A 198 37.68 -40.30 25.34
CA GLY A 198 36.92 -40.38 26.59
C GLY A 198 35.47 -39.90 26.51
N GLU A 199 35.04 -39.30 25.40
CA GLU A 199 33.65 -38.87 25.19
C GLU A 199 32.77 -40.03 24.68
N PRO A 200 31.50 -40.13 25.13
CA PRO A 200 30.57 -41.12 24.61
C PRO A 200 30.35 -40.93 23.10
N VAL A 201 30.49 -42.02 22.35
CA VAL A 201 30.38 -42.03 20.88
C VAL A 201 28.94 -41.93 20.40
N ASP A 202 27.99 -42.25 21.29
CA ASP A 202 26.56 -42.20 21.04
C ASP A 202 25.86 -41.18 21.95
N PRO A 203 24.89 -40.39 21.44
CA PRO A 203 24.44 -40.36 20.05
C PRO A 203 25.43 -39.64 19.11
N VAL A 204 25.43 -40.05 17.84
CA VAL A 204 26.21 -39.37 16.79
C VAL A 204 25.71 -37.94 16.61
N ARG A 205 26.61 -36.96 16.78
CA ARG A 205 26.32 -35.53 16.60
C ARG A 205 26.92 -34.99 15.30
N PHE A 206 26.27 -33.98 14.75
CA PHE A 206 26.69 -33.24 13.58
C PHE A 206 26.83 -31.76 13.93
N SER A 207 27.84 -31.13 13.36
CA SER A 207 28.01 -29.68 13.31
C SER A 207 27.53 -29.21 11.94
N GLY A 208 26.57 -28.28 11.91
CA GLY A 208 26.05 -27.66 10.70
C GLY A 208 26.41 -26.17 10.68
N THR A 209 26.93 -25.67 9.56
CA THR A 209 27.03 -24.23 9.29
C THR A 209 25.95 -23.86 8.30
N LEU A 210 25.04 -22.97 8.70
CA LEU A 210 23.94 -22.47 7.86
C LEU A 210 24.21 -21.01 7.53
N ASN A 211 24.04 -20.65 6.25
CA ASN A 211 24.09 -19.26 5.81
C ASN A 211 22.78 -18.92 5.09
N GLY A 212 22.26 -17.74 5.41
CA GLY A 212 21.03 -17.25 4.83
C GLY A 212 20.95 -15.73 4.79
N PHE A 213 19.94 -15.24 4.09
CA PHE A 213 19.59 -13.82 4.06
C PHE A 213 18.31 -13.60 4.85
N VAL A 214 18.28 -12.54 5.63
CA VAL A 214 17.08 -12.02 6.30
C VAL A 214 16.77 -10.65 5.73
N TYR A 215 15.52 -10.42 5.35
CA TYR A 215 15.09 -9.16 4.74
C TYR A 215 14.49 -8.20 5.77
N SER A 216 14.71 -6.90 5.56
CA SER A 216 14.20 -5.82 6.41
C SER A 216 13.86 -4.58 5.60
N LEU A 217 12.88 -3.81 6.06
CA LEU A 217 12.63 -2.46 5.55
C LEU A 217 13.66 -1.51 6.17
N ALA A 218 14.41 -0.81 5.32
CA ALA A 218 15.50 0.06 5.77
C ALA A 218 14.94 1.25 6.57
N ILE A 219 15.52 1.52 7.74
CA ILE A 219 15.39 2.81 8.43
C ILE A 219 16.29 3.80 7.69
N ALA A 220 15.78 5.00 7.45
CA ALA A 220 16.39 6.10 6.69
C ALA A 220 17.68 6.69 7.30
N ASP A 221 18.54 5.88 7.93
CA ASP A 221 19.76 6.33 8.64
C ASP A 221 21.05 5.64 8.13
N ALA A 222 21.05 5.18 6.87
CA ALA A 222 22.26 4.74 6.16
C ALA A 222 22.68 5.73 5.06
N ALA A 223 22.23 6.98 5.14
CA ALA A 223 22.74 8.08 4.35
C ALA A 223 23.81 8.85 5.15
N GLU A 224 24.92 8.20 5.46
CA GLU A 224 26.14 8.96 5.76
C GLU A 224 26.57 9.65 4.45
N PRO A 225 26.75 10.99 4.45
CA PRO A 225 27.07 11.74 3.26
C PRO A 225 28.49 11.40 2.82
N VAL A 226 28.61 10.89 1.60
CA VAL A 226 29.88 10.81 0.89
C VAL A 226 30.21 12.22 0.40
N GLU A 227 31.01 13.02 1.12
CA GLU A 227 31.78 14.10 0.49
C GLU A 227 33.04 14.48 1.29
N GLY A 228 34.20 14.34 0.62
CA GLY A 228 35.20 15.41 0.49
C GLY A 228 36.36 15.47 1.47
#